data_AF-A0A4U0VGG1-F1
#
_entry.id   AF-A0A4U0VGG1-F1
#
_cell.length_a   1.000
_cell.length_b   1.000
_cell.length_c   1.000
_cell.angle_alpha   90.00
_cell.angle_beta   90.00
_cell.angle_gamma   90.00
#
_symmetry.space_group_name_H-M   'P 1'
#
loop_
_entity.id
_entity.type
_entity.pdbx_description
1 polymer ?
#
loop_
_entity_poly.entity_id
_entity_poly.type
_entity_poly.pdbx_seq_one_letter_code
_entity_poly.pdbx_strand_id
1 'polypeptide(L)'
;MPKKRILAPMNNWVYDLLLWTFSILVDLFFREVHPRSSWKIPKKGPVIFVAAPHANQFVDPLILMRVIRTESHRRIAWLIAEKSMRRKFIGWFAKSVGAVPVGRALDSTKPAVGKIYLSDPINDPTLIRGVDTKFDHPDFQVGGLLVLPSVNNVAANTEIKEICGPEEIRLKKPFKGAVAIKQLTGREDVDEDGKIMDGGTKGQGPADGFEGVDFKVAPKVDQTKVYDAVFEKLNSGGCVGIFPEGGSHDRTELLPLKAGVAIMALGALAANPDCGLKIVPCGMNYFHAHKFRSRAVIEFGTPVEVPDELLALYKK
;
A
#
# COMPACT_ATOMS: atom_id res chain seq x y z
N MET A 1 -20.27 10.24 28.98
CA MET A 1 -19.13 10.19 28.03
C MET A 1 -19.65 9.64 26.70
N PRO A 2 -19.48 10.33 25.57
CA PRO A 2 -19.88 9.77 24.28
C PRO A 2 -19.06 8.48 24.04
N LYS A 3 -19.73 7.37 23.75
CA LYS A 3 -19.06 6.11 23.37
C LYS A 3 -18.19 6.40 22.15
N LYS A 4 -16.86 6.32 22.31
CA LYS A 4 -15.90 6.44 21.20
C LYS A 4 -16.33 5.42 20.14
N ARG A 5 -16.61 5.89 18.93
CA ARG A 5 -17.12 5.05 17.84
C ARG A 5 -15.97 4.16 17.38
N ILE A 6 -16.09 2.84 17.57
CA ILE A 6 -15.07 1.88 17.14
C ILE A 6 -14.87 2.03 15.63
N LEU A 7 -13.64 2.30 15.19
CA LEU A 7 -13.33 2.61 13.79
C LEU A 7 -13.46 1.36 12.89
N ALA A 8 -13.16 0.17 13.44
CA ALA A 8 -13.29 -1.11 12.76
C ALA A 8 -13.88 -2.18 13.71
N PRO A 9 -15.21 -2.18 13.95
CA PRO A 9 -15.84 -3.14 14.84
C PRO A 9 -15.75 -4.56 14.26
N MET A 10 -15.43 -5.54 15.09
CA MET A 10 -15.34 -6.95 14.69
C MET A 10 -16.41 -7.74 15.42
N ASN A 11 -17.30 -8.41 14.67
CA ASN A 11 -18.25 -9.33 15.27
C ASN A 11 -17.63 -10.73 15.30
N ASN A 12 -17.26 -11.21 16.49
CA ASN A 12 -16.57 -12.48 16.67
C ASN A 12 -17.35 -13.68 16.11
N TRP A 13 -18.68 -13.69 16.25
CA TRP A 13 -19.53 -14.76 15.74
C TRP A 13 -19.56 -14.76 14.21
N VAL A 14 -19.73 -13.58 13.61
CA VAL A 14 -19.71 -13.44 12.16
C VAL A 14 -18.32 -13.78 11.61
N TYR A 15 -17.25 -13.31 12.25
CA TYR A 15 -15.88 -13.67 11.90
C TYR A 15 -15.69 -15.18 11.88
N ASP A 16 -16.05 -15.87 12.96
CA ASP A 16 -15.85 -17.32 13.08
C ASP A 16 -16.71 -18.10 12.10
N LEU A 17 -17.96 -17.69 11.88
CA LEU A 17 -18.86 -18.30 10.88
C LEU A 17 -18.30 -18.15 9.46
N LEU A 18 -17.88 -16.94 9.09
CA LEU A 18 -17.27 -16.68 7.78
C LEU A 18 -16.01 -17.50 7.59
N LEU A 19 -15.14 -17.48 8.59
CA LEU A 19 -13.90 -18.22 8.54
C LEU A 19 -14.14 -19.74 8.43
N TRP A 20 -15.15 -20.26 9.12
CA TRP A 20 -15.56 -21.65 8.99
C TRP A 20 -16.05 -21.97 7.57
N THR A 21 -16.94 -21.15 7.00
CA THR A 21 -17.41 -21.33 5.61
C THR A 21 -16.25 -21.28 4.60
N PHE A 22 -15.34 -20.32 4.74
CA PHE A 22 -14.16 -20.22 3.87
C PHE A 22 -13.17 -21.37 4.10
N SER A 23 -13.09 -21.93 5.31
CA SER A 23 -12.23 -23.09 5.58
C SER A 23 -12.64 -24.30 4.76
N ILE A 24 -13.95 -24.51 4.54
CA ILE A 24 -14.46 -25.57 3.64
C ILE A 24 -13.94 -25.36 2.21
N LEU A 25 -13.96 -24.11 1.72
CA LEU A 25 -13.40 -23.79 0.40
C LEU A 25 -11.89 -24.01 0.35
N VAL A 26 -11.16 -23.62 1.40
CA VAL A 26 -9.72 -23.88 1.47
C VAL A 26 -9.43 -25.39 1.46
N ASP A 27 -10.19 -26.21 2.17
CA ASP A 27 -10.00 -27.68 2.19
C ASP A 27 -10.41 -28.37 0.87
N LEU A 28 -11.30 -27.74 0.11
CA LEU A 28 -11.61 -28.17 -1.25
C LEU A 28 -10.41 -27.93 -2.19
N PHE A 29 -9.89 -26.70 -2.19
CA PHE A 29 -8.83 -26.25 -3.11
C PHE A 29 -7.42 -26.71 -2.73
N PHE A 30 -7.13 -26.84 -1.44
CA PHE A 30 -5.83 -27.26 -0.92
C PHE A 30 -5.96 -28.62 -0.27
N ARG A 31 -5.09 -29.55 -0.63
CA ARG A 31 -5.00 -30.84 0.07
C ARG A 31 -4.46 -30.65 1.48
N GLU A 32 -3.57 -29.68 1.67
CA GLU A 32 -2.93 -29.41 2.94
C GLU A 32 -2.51 -27.94 3.01
N VAL A 33 -2.83 -27.31 4.14
CA VAL A 33 -2.25 -26.03 4.57
C VAL A 33 -1.46 -26.32 5.84
N HIS A 34 -0.13 -26.28 5.74
CA HIS A 34 0.75 -26.71 6.82
C HIS A 34 1.36 -25.50 7.55
N PRO A 35 0.97 -25.23 8.81
CA PRO A 35 1.58 -24.18 9.61
C PRO A 35 2.91 -24.66 10.21
N ARG A 36 3.97 -23.86 10.01
CA ARG A 36 5.30 -24.04 10.59
C ARG A 36 5.54 -22.96 11.62
N SER A 37 6.16 -23.33 12.74
CA SER A 37 6.50 -22.38 13.80
C SER A 37 5.29 -21.66 14.42
N SER A 38 4.08 -22.23 14.34
CA SER A 38 2.85 -21.62 14.87
C SER A 38 2.89 -21.38 16.39
N TRP A 39 3.67 -22.17 17.13
CA TRP A 39 3.90 -21.97 18.56
C TRP A 39 4.58 -20.63 18.89
N LYS A 40 5.20 -19.96 17.91
CA LYS A 40 5.78 -18.62 18.06
C LYS A 40 4.73 -17.50 18.09
N ILE A 41 3.49 -17.79 17.71
CA ILE A 41 2.42 -16.78 17.69
C ILE A 41 2.06 -16.37 19.13
N PRO A 42 2.17 -15.07 19.50
CA PRO A 42 1.76 -14.61 20.82
C PRO A 42 0.26 -14.85 21.05
N LYS A 43 -0.08 -15.52 22.16
CA LYS A 43 -1.47 -15.82 22.54
C LYS A 43 -2.20 -14.65 23.18
N LYS A 44 -1.47 -13.63 23.65
CA LYS A 44 -1.98 -12.43 24.33
C LYS A 44 -1.18 -11.20 23.87
N GLY A 45 -1.75 -10.02 24.12
CA GLY A 45 -1.14 -8.75 23.74
C GLY A 45 -1.37 -8.38 22.28
N PRO A 46 -0.98 -7.15 21.90
CA PRO A 46 -1.07 -6.67 20.53
C PRO A 46 -0.04 -7.33 19.62
N VAL A 47 -0.48 -7.68 18.41
CA VAL A 47 0.39 -8.29 17.39
C VAL A 47 0.14 -7.64 16.03
N ILE A 48 1.22 -7.24 15.35
CA ILE A 48 1.19 -6.94 13.92
C ILE A 48 1.78 -8.13 13.16
N PHE A 49 0.96 -8.82 12.38
CA PHE A 49 1.42 -9.85 11.46
C PHE A 49 1.82 -9.20 10.14
N VAL A 50 3.06 -9.45 9.70
CA VAL A 50 3.62 -8.92 8.47
C VAL A 50 3.80 -10.08 7.51
N ALA A 51 2.92 -10.19 6.52
CA ALA A 51 2.87 -11.34 5.63
C ALA A 51 3.46 -11.01 4.25
N ALA A 52 4.37 -11.86 3.77
CA ALA A 52 4.95 -11.79 2.43
C ALA A 52 5.55 -13.16 2.02
N PRO A 53 5.64 -13.52 0.73
CA PRO A 53 5.09 -12.81 -0.42
C PRO A 53 3.57 -12.80 -0.44
N HIS A 54 2.98 -11.84 -1.14
CA HIS A 54 1.53 -11.75 -1.36
C HIS A 54 1.16 -12.23 -2.77
N ALA A 55 0.74 -13.49 -2.92
CA ALA A 55 0.35 -14.04 -4.21
C ALA A 55 -1.09 -13.72 -4.58
N ASN A 56 -2.02 -13.79 -3.62
CA ASN A 56 -3.44 -13.64 -3.86
C ASN A 56 -4.12 -12.72 -2.85
N GLN A 57 -4.77 -11.66 -3.35
CA GLN A 57 -5.41 -10.60 -2.55
C GLN A 57 -6.51 -11.08 -1.59
N PHE A 58 -7.11 -12.25 -1.84
CA PHE A 58 -8.22 -12.77 -1.04
C PHE A 58 -7.88 -14.09 -0.33
N VAL A 59 -7.17 -14.99 -1.01
CA VAL A 59 -6.85 -16.31 -0.45
C VAL A 59 -5.81 -16.19 0.67
N ASP A 60 -4.75 -15.39 0.50
CA ASP A 60 -3.66 -15.30 1.49
C ASP A 60 -4.17 -14.81 2.86
N PRO A 61 -4.95 -13.70 2.96
CA PRO A 61 -5.52 -13.27 4.23
C PRO A 61 -6.41 -14.34 4.88
N LEU A 62 -7.21 -15.07 4.09
CA LEU A 62 -8.13 -16.09 4.60
C LEU A 62 -7.40 -17.31 5.17
N ILE A 63 -6.35 -17.78 4.49
CA ILE A 63 -5.54 -18.88 4.99
C ILE A 63 -4.84 -18.46 6.30
N LEU A 64 -4.27 -17.25 6.36
CA LEU A 64 -3.65 -16.76 7.59
C LEU A 64 -4.66 -16.55 8.71
N MET A 65 -5.85 -16.01 8.43
CA MET A 65 -6.95 -15.93 9.40
C MET A 65 -7.27 -17.30 9.98
N ARG A 66 -7.35 -18.33 9.12
CA ARG A 66 -7.65 -19.71 9.52
C ARG A 66 -6.57 -20.27 10.44
N VAL A 67 -5.32 -20.21 10.00
CA VAL A 67 -4.19 -20.75 10.76
C VAL A 67 -4.03 -20.05 12.10
N ILE A 68 -4.05 -18.71 12.12
CA ILE A 68 -3.91 -17.94 13.37
C ILE A 68 -5.06 -18.26 14.34
N ARG A 69 -6.29 -18.39 13.84
CA ARG A 69 -7.48 -18.72 14.65
C ARG A 69 -7.41 -20.13 15.24
N THR A 70 -6.91 -21.10 14.49
CA THR A 70 -6.76 -22.49 14.92
C THR A 70 -5.62 -22.64 15.93
N GLU A 71 -4.44 -22.08 15.62
CA GLU A 71 -3.21 -22.29 16.38
C GLU A 71 -3.11 -21.43 17.66
N SER A 72 -3.69 -20.23 17.64
CA SER A 72 -3.53 -19.26 18.74
C SER A 72 -4.85 -18.72 19.32
N HIS A 73 -5.99 -19.10 18.73
CA HIS A 73 -7.32 -18.57 19.09
C HIS A 73 -7.42 -17.04 19.00
N ARG A 74 -6.58 -16.44 18.17
CA ARG A 74 -6.59 -15.00 17.88
C ARG A 74 -7.41 -14.72 16.62
N ARG A 75 -7.91 -13.49 16.51
CA ARG A 75 -8.60 -12.99 15.32
C ARG A 75 -7.83 -11.80 14.79
N ILE A 76 -7.61 -11.78 13.48
CA ILE A 76 -6.76 -10.81 12.82
C ILE A 76 -7.61 -9.84 11.98
N ALA A 77 -7.34 -8.55 12.14
CA ALA A 77 -7.91 -7.49 11.32
C ALA A 77 -6.94 -7.12 10.20
N TRP A 78 -7.33 -7.30 8.95
CA TRP A 78 -6.47 -6.96 7.81
C TRP A 78 -6.67 -5.53 7.34
N LEU A 79 -5.59 -4.92 6.87
CA LEU A 79 -5.65 -3.70 6.10
C LEU A 79 -6.15 -4.01 4.67
N ILE A 80 -7.26 -3.40 4.26
CA ILE A 80 -7.88 -3.62 2.95
C ILE A 80 -8.03 -2.28 2.22
N ALA A 81 -7.81 -2.27 0.90
CA ALA A 81 -7.99 -1.07 0.08
C ALA A 81 -9.41 -0.48 0.25
N GLU A 82 -9.49 0.84 0.47
CA GLU A 82 -10.76 1.54 0.69
C GLU A 82 -11.74 1.36 -0.48
N LYS A 83 -11.22 1.25 -1.71
CA LYS A 83 -12.02 0.94 -2.92
C LYS A 83 -12.80 -0.38 -2.78
N SER A 84 -12.19 -1.41 -2.17
CA SER A 84 -12.85 -2.69 -1.93
C SER A 84 -13.96 -2.56 -0.87
N MET A 85 -13.77 -1.68 0.11
CA MET A 85 -14.73 -1.42 1.19
C MET A 85 -16.01 -0.71 0.71
N ARG A 86 -15.96 -0.05 -0.45
CA ARG A 86 -17.13 0.61 -1.08
C ARG A 86 -18.02 -0.36 -1.86
N ARG A 87 -17.54 -1.57 -2.18
CA ARG A 87 -18.35 -2.60 -2.84
C ARG A 87 -19.32 -3.21 -1.84
N LYS A 88 -20.61 -3.30 -2.17
CA LYS A 88 -21.69 -3.68 -1.22
C LYS A 88 -21.38 -4.97 -0.42
N PHE A 89 -21.09 -6.06 -1.13
CA PHE A 89 -20.88 -7.38 -0.52
C PHE A 89 -19.51 -7.52 0.15
N ILE A 90 -18.44 -7.16 -0.57
CA ILE A 90 -17.06 -7.23 -0.06
C ILE A 90 -16.87 -6.30 1.14
N GLY A 91 -17.40 -5.07 1.07
CA GLY A 91 -17.33 -4.10 2.13
C GLY A 91 -18.12 -4.51 3.37
N TRP A 92 -19.28 -5.16 3.21
CA TRP A 92 -20.03 -5.70 4.35
C TRP A 92 -19.26 -6.81 5.07
N PHE A 93 -18.70 -7.78 4.34
CA PHE A 93 -17.88 -8.83 4.93
C PHE A 93 -16.62 -8.27 5.61
N ALA A 94 -15.88 -7.42 4.90
CA ALA A 94 -14.65 -6.81 5.40
C ALA A 94 -14.90 -6.03 6.70
N LYS A 95 -15.97 -5.24 6.78
CA LYS A 95 -16.38 -4.58 8.02
C LYS A 95 -16.71 -5.58 9.13
N SER A 96 -17.42 -6.66 8.81
CA SER A 96 -17.84 -7.65 9.81
C SER A 96 -16.67 -8.42 10.45
N VAL A 97 -15.60 -8.65 9.68
CA VAL A 97 -14.35 -9.26 10.18
C VAL A 97 -13.38 -8.24 10.80
N GLY A 98 -13.77 -6.98 10.92
CA GLY A 98 -12.96 -5.93 11.52
C GLY A 98 -11.80 -5.45 10.65
N ALA A 99 -11.90 -5.57 9.32
CA ALA A 99 -10.89 -5.05 8.41
C ALA A 99 -10.79 -3.52 8.48
N VAL A 100 -9.56 -3.02 8.36
CA VAL A 100 -9.26 -1.59 8.43
C VAL A 100 -9.11 -1.04 7.01
N PRO A 101 -9.94 -0.06 6.58
CA PRO A 101 -9.84 0.53 5.26
C PRO A 101 -8.55 1.34 5.13
N VAL A 102 -7.82 1.16 4.03
CA VAL A 102 -6.63 1.95 3.69
C VAL A 102 -6.87 2.67 2.36
N GLY A 103 -6.93 3.99 2.41
CA GLY A 103 -6.98 4.82 1.21
C GLY A 103 -5.62 4.84 0.51
N ARG A 104 -5.60 4.71 -0.82
CA ARG A 104 -4.42 4.99 -1.65
C ARG A 104 -4.74 6.15 -2.57
N ALA A 105 -3.79 7.06 -2.75
CA ALA A 105 -3.98 8.22 -3.61
C ALA A 105 -4.34 7.78 -5.04
N LEU A 106 -3.67 6.74 -5.54
CA LEU A 106 -3.93 6.13 -6.85
C LEU A 106 -5.38 5.65 -7.05
N ASP A 107 -6.07 5.23 -5.97
CA ASP A 107 -7.46 4.77 -6.05
C ASP A 107 -8.46 5.92 -6.23
N SER A 108 -8.02 7.17 -6.00
CA SER A 108 -8.82 8.40 -6.12
C SER A 108 -8.34 9.31 -7.26
N THR A 109 -7.68 8.73 -8.27
CA THR A 109 -7.22 9.47 -9.45
C THR A 109 -8.39 9.97 -10.30
N LYS A 110 -8.29 11.23 -10.75
CA LYS A 110 -9.21 11.86 -11.71
C LYS A 110 -8.42 12.37 -12.91
N PRO A 111 -8.98 12.34 -14.14
CA PRO A 111 -8.41 13.08 -15.26
C PRO A 111 -8.25 14.56 -14.88
N ALA A 112 -7.07 15.11 -15.14
CA ALA A 112 -6.82 16.54 -14.98
C ALA A 112 -7.16 17.28 -16.28
N VAL A 113 -7.38 18.59 -16.17
CA VAL A 113 -7.61 19.47 -17.33
C VAL A 113 -6.26 20.01 -17.81
N GLY A 114 -6.06 20.01 -19.13
CA GLY A 114 -4.83 20.44 -19.78
C GLY A 114 -3.80 19.31 -19.89
N LYS A 115 -2.65 19.67 -20.46
CA LYS A 115 -1.51 18.77 -20.67
C LYS A 115 -0.33 19.21 -19.82
N ILE A 116 0.57 18.29 -19.50
CA ILE A 116 1.83 18.62 -18.80
C ILE A 116 3.03 18.21 -19.62
N TYR A 117 4.11 18.95 -19.46
CA TYR A 117 5.41 18.63 -20.02
C TYR A 117 6.51 19.08 -19.06
N LEU A 118 7.71 18.59 -19.33
CA LEU A 118 8.87 18.90 -18.53
C LEU A 118 9.75 19.88 -19.31
N SER A 119 9.90 21.10 -18.76
CA SER A 119 10.49 22.23 -19.48
C SER A 119 12.01 22.16 -19.57
N ASP A 120 12.67 21.66 -18.51
CA ASP A 120 14.12 21.45 -18.47
C ASP A 120 14.44 20.09 -17.81
N PRO A 121 14.41 18.99 -18.57
CA PRO A 121 14.75 17.66 -18.06
C PRO A 121 16.17 17.50 -17.55
N ILE A 122 17.10 18.37 -17.92
CA ILE A 122 18.53 18.22 -17.60
C ILE A 122 18.85 18.97 -16.31
N ASN A 123 18.47 20.25 -16.20
CA ASN A 123 18.85 21.10 -15.07
C ASN A 123 17.76 21.20 -13.98
N ASP A 124 16.47 21.16 -14.34
CA ASP A 124 15.36 21.18 -13.37
C ASP A 124 14.30 20.09 -13.67
N PRO A 125 14.63 18.81 -13.44
CA PRO A 125 13.72 17.68 -13.67
C PRO A 125 12.52 17.65 -12.72
N THR A 126 12.38 18.64 -11.84
CA THR A 126 11.29 18.77 -10.88
C THR A 126 10.25 19.82 -11.25
N LEU A 127 10.56 20.69 -12.21
CA LEU A 127 9.63 21.71 -12.67
C LEU A 127 8.76 21.17 -13.80
N ILE A 128 7.45 21.12 -13.56
CA ILE A 128 6.45 20.75 -14.55
C ILE A 128 5.71 21.99 -14.99
N ARG A 129 5.58 22.14 -16.31
CA ARG A 129 4.75 23.16 -16.93
C ARG A 129 3.49 22.54 -17.50
N GLY A 130 2.40 23.29 -17.43
CA GLY A 130 1.14 22.91 -18.00
C GLY A 130 0.78 23.74 -19.23
N VAL A 131 0.02 23.12 -20.13
CA VAL A 131 -0.64 23.76 -21.27
C VAL A 131 -2.14 23.63 -21.04
N ASP A 132 -2.85 24.76 -21.03
CA ASP A 132 -4.27 24.84 -20.69
C ASP A 132 -4.63 24.23 -19.32
N THR A 133 -3.68 24.27 -18.39
CA THR A 133 -3.86 23.79 -17.01
C THR A 133 -4.29 24.92 -16.07
N LYS A 134 -4.90 24.53 -14.95
CA LYS A 134 -5.22 25.42 -13.83
C LYS A 134 -4.81 24.76 -12.52
N PHE A 135 -3.51 24.81 -12.22
CA PHE A 135 -2.95 24.16 -11.03
C PHE A 135 -3.34 24.84 -9.71
N ASP A 136 -3.91 26.04 -9.77
CA ASP A 136 -4.55 26.75 -8.66
C ASP A 136 -5.92 26.15 -8.27
N HIS A 137 -6.47 25.24 -9.09
CA HIS A 137 -7.73 24.57 -8.79
C HIS A 137 -7.61 23.65 -7.54
N PRO A 138 -8.65 23.54 -6.68
CA PRO A 138 -8.61 22.74 -5.45
C PRO A 138 -8.31 21.23 -5.59
N ASP A 139 -8.39 20.69 -6.80
CA ASP A 139 -7.99 19.29 -7.06
C ASP A 139 -6.46 19.11 -6.96
N PHE A 140 -5.69 20.19 -7.13
CA PHE A 140 -4.24 20.22 -6.92
C PHE A 140 -3.94 20.69 -5.50
N GLN A 141 -3.19 19.89 -4.77
CA GLN A 141 -2.77 20.22 -3.41
C GLN A 141 -1.35 19.76 -3.16
N VAL A 142 -0.65 20.47 -2.29
CA VAL A 142 0.68 20.09 -1.84
C VAL A 142 0.62 18.71 -1.15
N GLY A 143 1.45 17.78 -1.62
CA GLY A 143 1.43 16.37 -1.24
C GLY A 143 0.41 15.49 -1.99
N GLY A 144 -0.36 16.05 -2.92
CA GLY A 144 -1.13 15.29 -3.91
C GLY A 144 -0.21 14.62 -4.95
N LEU A 145 -0.75 13.70 -5.75
CA LEU A 145 -0.01 12.99 -6.79
C LEU A 145 -0.37 13.49 -8.19
N LEU A 146 0.65 13.60 -9.04
CA LEU A 146 0.50 13.56 -10.49
C LEU A 146 0.74 12.14 -10.97
N VAL A 147 -0.08 11.68 -11.91
CA VAL A 147 -0.04 10.32 -12.45
C VAL A 147 -0.09 10.39 -13.97
N LEU A 148 0.94 9.87 -14.62
CA LEU A 148 1.00 9.77 -16.08
C LEU A 148 0.12 8.62 -16.59
N PRO A 149 -0.25 8.63 -17.89
CA PRO A 149 -0.92 7.51 -18.53
C PRO A 149 -0.14 6.21 -18.35
N SER A 150 -0.88 5.11 -18.23
CA SER A 150 -0.26 3.78 -18.09
C SER A 150 0.31 3.33 -19.42
N VAL A 151 1.60 2.97 -19.44
CA VAL A 151 2.26 2.30 -20.56
C VAL A 151 2.69 0.92 -20.07
N ASN A 152 2.37 -0.15 -20.83
CA ASN A 152 2.62 -1.54 -20.41
C ASN A 152 2.05 -1.89 -19.02
N ASN A 153 0.86 -1.38 -18.70
CA ASN A 153 0.19 -1.51 -17.39
C ASN A 153 0.93 -0.88 -16.19
N VAL A 154 1.94 -0.03 -16.43
CA VAL A 154 2.66 0.71 -15.39
C VAL A 154 2.39 2.20 -15.54
N ALA A 155 1.89 2.84 -14.48
CA ALA A 155 1.68 4.28 -14.41
C ALA A 155 2.74 4.93 -13.53
N ALA A 156 3.53 5.82 -14.12
CA ALA A 156 4.48 6.62 -13.37
C ALA A 156 3.74 7.71 -12.58
N ASN A 157 4.15 7.98 -11.34
CA ASN A 157 3.54 8.97 -10.48
C ASN A 157 4.56 9.62 -9.54
N THR A 158 4.25 10.85 -9.09
CA THR A 158 5.10 11.60 -8.16
C THR A 158 4.28 12.62 -7.36
N GLU A 159 4.81 13.06 -6.23
CA GLU A 159 4.18 14.00 -5.29
C GLU A 159 4.45 15.46 -5.68
N ILE A 160 3.41 16.29 -5.60
CA ILE A 160 3.51 17.75 -5.72
C ILE A 160 4.16 18.31 -4.45
N LYS A 161 5.28 19.02 -4.59
CA LYS A 161 5.95 19.72 -3.48
C LYS A 161 5.38 21.11 -3.29
N GLU A 162 5.15 21.83 -4.39
CA GLU A 162 4.75 23.23 -4.38
C GLU A 162 3.95 23.56 -5.64
N ILE A 163 2.98 24.45 -5.50
CA ILE A 163 2.20 24.99 -6.62
C ILE A 163 2.70 26.41 -6.83
N CYS A 164 3.37 26.65 -7.96
CA CYS A 164 4.05 27.91 -8.25
C CYS A 164 3.15 28.90 -9.01
N GLY A 165 1.98 28.46 -9.47
CA GLY A 165 1.01 29.27 -10.21
C GLY A 165 -0.01 28.39 -10.94
N PRO A 166 -0.82 28.96 -11.86
CA PRO A 166 -1.81 28.20 -12.63
C PRO A 166 -1.19 27.24 -13.66
N GLU A 167 0.05 27.51 -14.10
CA GLU A 167 0.74 26.78 -15.18
C GLU A 167 2.04 26.11 -14.74
N GLU A 168 2.47 26.29 -13.48
CA GLU A 168 3.71 25.72 -12.98
C GLU A 168 3.54 25.03 -11.62
N ILE A 169 4.08 23.82 -11.50
CA ILE A 169 4.17 23.09 -10.24
C ILE A 169 5.55 22.47 -10.08
N ARG A 170 6.03 22.40 -8.84
CA ARG A 170 7.29 21.76 -8.49
C ARG A 170 7.03 20.43 -7.82
N LEU A 171 7.72 19.40 -8.29
CA LEU A 171 7.63 18.05 -7.77
C LEU A 171 8.56 17.84 -6.57
N LYS A 172 8.20 16.90 -5.69
CA LYS A 172 9.05 16.50 -4.58
C LYS A 172 10.22 15.63 -5.03
N LYS A 173 9.98 14.82 -6.06
CA LYS A 173 10.97 13.98 -6.74
C LYS A 173 10.67 14.00 -8.25
N PRO A 174 11.71 13.94 -9.09
CA PRO A 174 11.50 13.83 -10.53
C PRO A 174 10.81 12.50 -10.88
N PHE A 175 10.14 12.46 -12.03
CA PHE A 175 9.69 11.20 -12.61
C PHE A 175 10.90 10.32 -12.93
N LYS A 176 10.74 8.99 -12.79
CA LYS A 176 11.82 8.03 -13.00
C LYS A 176 11.52 7.09 -14.16
N GLY A 177 12.58 6.68 -14.86
CA GLY A 177 12.56 5.69 -15.92
C GLY A 177 12.26 6.29 -17.30
N ALA A 178 12.82 5.68 -18.33
CA ALA A 178 12.72 6.11 -19.73
C ALA A 178 11.29 6.49 -20.13
N VAL A 179 10.33 5.60 -19.85
CA VAL A 179 8.93 5.73 -20.27
C VAL A 179 8.26 7.00 -19.75
N ALA A 180 8.58 7.44 -18.54
CA ALA A 180 7.98 8.65 -17.98
C ALA A 180 8.59 9.92 -18.60
N ILE A 181 9.91 9.91 -18.82
CA ILE A 181 10.63 11.04 -19.42
C ILE A 181 10.26 11.20 -20.88
N LYS A 182 10.19 10.11 -21.65
CA LYS A 182 9.69 10.11 -23.03
C LYS A 182 8.28 10.70 -23.13
N GLN A 183 7.37 10.28 -22.25
CA GLN A 183 6.01 10.85 -22.20
C GLN A 183 5.96 12.33 -21.87
N LEU A 184 6.88 12.84 -21.05
CA LEU A 184 6.89 14.23 -20.59
C LEU A 184 7.66 15.19 -21.49
N THR A 185 8.48 14.65 -22.40
CA THR A 185 9.36 15.45 -23.26
C THR A 185 9.13 15.20 -24.75
N GLY A 186 8.45 14.12 -25.12
CA GLY A 186 8.33 13.68 -26.52
C GLY A 186 9.65 13.22 -27.14
N ARG A 187 10.71 13.06 -26.34
CA ARG A 187 12.06 12.71 -26.79
C ARG A 187 12.26 11.21 -26.88
N GLU A 188 13.08 10.78 -27.83
CA GLU A 188 13.45 9.37 -28.00
C GLU A 188 14.86 9.03 -27.49
N ASP A 189 15.71 10.04 -27.30
CA ASP A 189 17.11 9.97 -26.84
C ASP A 189 17.23 9.83 -25.32
N VAL A 190 16.42 8.95 -24.73
CA VAL A 190 16.38 8.71 -23.29
C VAL A 190 16.87 7.29 -22.99
N ASP A 191 17.85 7.17 -22.10
CA ASP A 191 18.34 5.87 -21.60
C ASP A 191 17.32 5.17 -20.70
N GLU A 192 17.59 3.92 -20.32
CA GLU A 192 16.69 3.11 -19.49
C GLU A 192 16.41 3.76 -18.11
N ASP A 193 17.38 4.49 -17.56
CA ASP A 193 17.30 5.17 -16.28
C ASP A 193 16.49 6.49 -16.34
N GLY A 194 16.20 6.98 -17.54
CA GLY A 194 15.48 8.24 -17.76
C GLY A 194 16.39 9.45 -17.94
N LYS A 195 17.71 9.27 -18.13
CA LYS A 195 18.61 10.36 -18.49
C LYS A 195 18.62 10.56 -19.99
N ILE A 196 18.69 11.81 -20.40
CA ILE A 196 18.85 12.18 -21.80
C ILE A 196 20.31 11.89 -22.18
N MET A 197 20.50 11.04 -23.20
CA MET A 197 21.84 10.72 -23.71
C MET A 197 22.30 11.90 -24.58
N ASP A 198 23.35 12.60 -24.16
CA ASP A 198 23.93 13.70 -24.93
C ASP A 198 24.39 13.23 -26.31
N GLY A 199 23.73 13.69 -27.38
CA GLY A 199 24.16 13.34 -28.73
C GLY A 199 23.22 13.69 -29.89
N GLY A 200 22.66 14.90 -29.96
CA GLY A 200 22.01 15.34 -31.20
C GLY A 200 21.19 16.63 -31.13
N THR A 201 21.84 17.79 -31.28
CA THR A 201 21.29 19.04 -31.89
C THR A 201 19.77 19.27 -31.79
N LYS A 202 19.21 19.44 -30.57
CA LYS A 202 17.86 20.01 -30.32
C LYS A 202 17.64 20.24 -28.81
N GLY A 203 17.95 21.46 -28.34
CA GLY A 203 17.42 22.06 -27.09
C GLY A 203 17.65 21.36 -25.74
N GLN A 204 17.69 22.16 -24.67
CA GLN A 204 17.62 21.65 -23.28
C GLN A 204 16.20 21.19 -22.88
N GLY A 205 15.19 21.48 -23.72
CA GLY A 205 13.78 21.26 -23.42
C GLY A 205 13.15 20.05 -24.14
N PRO A 206 11.81 20.01 -24.22
CA PRO A 206 11.07 18.95 -24.92
C PRO A 206 11.31 18.99 -26.44
N ALA A 207 10.92 17.92 -27.13
CA ALA A 207 11.00 17.82 -28.58
C ALA A 207 10.17 18.93 -29.27
N ASP A 208 10.64 19.42 -30.41
CA ASP A 208 9.95 20.47 -31.17
C ASP A 208 8.52 20.05 -31.53
N GLY A 209 7.55 20.90 -31.20
CA GLY A 209 6.12 20.63 -31.45
C GLY A 209 5.45 19.73 -30.41
N PHE A 210 6.13 19.38 -29.31
CA PHE A 210 5.52 18.61 -28.23
C PHE A 210 4.53 19.46 -27.42
N GLU A 211 3.25 19.08 -27.47
CA GLU A 211 2.15 19.80 -26.81
C GLU A 211 1.91 19.36 -25.35
N GLY A 212 2.73 18.45 -24.83
CA GLY A 212 2.50 17.84 -23.52
C GLY A 212 1.67 16.55 -23.57
N VAL A 213 1.51 15.94 -22.40
CA VAL A 213 0.78 14.69 -22.21
C VAL A 213 -0.41 14.89 -21.26
N ASP A 214 -1.51 14.19 -21.55
CA ASP A 214 -2.63 14.10 -20.62
C ASP A 214 -2.18 13.43 -19.32
N PHE A 215 -2.78 13.83 -18.20
CA PHE A 215 -2.39 13.30 -16.91
C PHE A 215 -3.59 13.18 -15.97
N LYS A 216 -3.38 12.49 -14.85
CA LYS A 216 -4.34 12.37 -13.77
C LYS A 216 -3.78 12.99 -12.51
N VAL A 217 -4.67 13.55 -11.70
CA VAL A 217 -4.36 14.06 -10.37
C VAL A 217 -5.02 13.19 -9.32
N ALA A 218 -4.35 12.99 -8.19
CA ALA A 218 -4.92 12.35 -7.02
C ALA A 218 -4.69 13.18 -5.76
N PRO A 219 -5.68 13.23 -4.85
CA PRO A 219 -5.56 13.99 -3.62
C PRO A 219 -4.52 13.37 -2.68
N LYS A 220 -3.96 14.21 -1.80
CA LYS A 220 -3.22 13.78 -0.62
C LYS A 220 -4.14 12.94 0.26
N VAL A 221 -3.74 11.70 0.52
CA VAL A 221 -4.53 10.81 1.38
C VAL A 221 -4.19 11.11 2.83
N ASP A 222 -5.24 11.39 3.62
CA ASP A 222 -5.14 11.43 5.07
C ASP A 222 -5.04 10.01 5.62
N GLN A 223 -3.83 9.62 6.01
CA GLN A 223 -3.56 8.31 6.61
C GLN A 223 -3.88 8.28 8.11
N THR A 224 -4.19 9.41 8.75
CA THR A 224 -4.43 9.51 10.21
C THR A 224 -5.53 8.55 10.65
N LYS A 225 -6.63 8.48 9.90
CA LYS A 225 -7.76 7.57 10.19
C LYS A 225 -7.38 6.10 10.17
N VAL A 226 -6.45 5.71 9.29
CA VAL A 226 -5.96 4.32 9.20
C VAL A 226 -5.14 4.00 10.44
N TYR A 227 -4.21 4.89 10.78
CA TYR A 227 -3.36 4.75 11.96
C TYR A 227 -4.20 4.72 13.24
N ASP A 228 -5.19 5.61 13.39
CA ASP A 228 -6.10 5.62 14.54
C ASP A 228 -6.85 4.30 14.71
N ALA A 229 -7.35 3.71 13.61
CA ALA A 229 -8.05 2.43 13.64
C ALA A 229 -7.12 1.27 14.01
N VAL A 230 -5.89 1.30 13.52
CA VAL A 230 -4.84 0.32 13.88
C VAL A 230 -4.47 0.47 15.35
N PHE A 231 -4.23 1.69 15.83
CA PHE A 231 -3.88 1.96 17.23
C PHE A 231 -5.01 1.56 18.17
N GLU A 232 -6.27 1.84 17.84
CA GLU A 232 -7.42 1.37 18.61
C GLU A 232 -7.42 -0.16 18.73
N LYS A 233 -7.17 -0.87 17.63
CA LYS A 233 -7.12 -2.34 17.63
C LYS A 233 -5.97 -2.88 18.46
N LEU A 234 -4.77 -2.34 18.29
CA LEU A 234 -3.58 -2.77 19.02
C LEU A 234 -3.70 -2.46 20.52
N ASN A 235 -4.17 -1.26 20.89
CA ASN A 235 -4.37 -0.89 22.29
C ASN A 235 -5.42 -1.76 23.02
N SER A 236 -6.35 -2.37 22.28
CA SER A 236 -7.27 -3.39 22.83
C SER A 236 -6.66 -4.79 22.99
N GLY A 237 -5.36 -4.96 22.72
CA GLY A 237 -4.68 -6.28 22.70
C GLY A 237 -5.10 -7.14 21.51
N GLY A 238 -5.54 -6.52 20.42
CA GLY A 238 -5.96 -7.18 19.18
C GLY A 238 -4.81 -7.45 18.21
N CYS A 239 -5.11 -8.14 17.11
CA CYS A 239 -4.14 -8.42 16.06
C CYS A 239 -4.48 -7.67 14.78
N VAL A 240 -3.46 -7.12 14.13
CA VAL A 240 -3.55 -6.46 12.81
C VAL A 240 -2.65 -7.21 11.83
N GLY A 241 -3.13 -7.39 10.60
CA GLY A 241 -2.40 -8.01 9.51
C GLY A 241 -2.14 -7.03 8.38
N ILE A 242 -0.93 -7.07 7.83
CA ILE A 242 -0.53 -6.25 6.69
C ILE A 242 0.36 -7.05 5.72
N PHE A 243 0.11 -6.84 4.43
CA PHE A 243 1.02 -7.23 3.35
C PHE A 243 1.81 -5.98 2.92
N PRO A 244 3.05 -5.79 3.41
CA PRO A 244 3.82 -4.55 3.23
C PRO A 244 4.20 -4.24 1.78
N GLU A 245 4.07 -5.21 0.87
CA GLU A 245 4.30 -5.06 -0.57
C GLU A 245 3.26 -4.13 -1.22
N GLY A 246 2.03 -4.10 -0.69
CA GLY A 246 0.91 -3.27 -1.14
C GLY A 246 0.41 -3.58 -2.56
N GLY A 247 0.76 -4.76 -3.08
CA GLY A 247 0.29 -5.37 -4.31
C GLY A 247 0.43 -6.89 -4.20
N SER A 248 -0.13 -7.63 -5.16
CA SER A 248 -0.03 -9.09 -5.20
C SER A 248 0.62 -9.54 -6.52
N HIS A 249 1.46 -10.58 -6.48
CA HIS A 249 2.16 -11.10 -7.64
C HIS A 249 2.52 -12.58 -7.49
N ASP A 250 2.80 -13.24 -8.61
CA ASP A 250 3.28 -14.64 -8.64
C ASP A 250 4.80 -14.76 -8.80
N ARG A 251 5.54 -13.66 -8.56
CA ARG A 251 7.02 -13.67 -8.58
C ARG A 251 7.58 -14.37 -7.33
N THR A 252 8.75 -14.99 -7.49
CA THR A 252 9.49 -15.66 -6.41
C THR A 252 10.18 -14.70 -5.45
N GLU A 253 10.39 -13.45 -5.87
CA GLU A 253 11.03 -12.40 -5.09
C GLU A 253 9.99 -11.50 -4.40
N LEU A 254 10.38 -10.92 -3.27
CA LEU A 254 9.58 -9.90 -2.59
C LEU A 254 9.61 -8.58 -3.35
N LEU A 255 8.46 -7.91 -3.43
CA LEU A 255 8.43 -6.50 -3.78
C LEU A 255 9.02 -5.64 -2.65
N PRO A 256 9.49 -4.42 -2.96
CA PRO A 256 9.95 -3.49 -1.94
C PRO A 256 8.91 -3.27 -0.84
N LEU A 257 9.32 -3.52 0.41
CA LEU A 257 8.46 -3.39 1.58
C LEU A 257 8.22 -1.91 1.89
N LYS A 258 6.94 -1.53 2.07
CA LYS A 258 6.58 -0.16 2.46
C LYS A 258 6.79 0.05 3.97
N ALA A 259 7.23 1.26 4.34
CA ALA A 259 7.51 1.64 5.73
C ALA A 259 6.28 1.71 6.67
N GLY A 260 5.06 1.53 6.14
CA GLY A 260 3.82 1.65 6.92
C GLY A 260 3.78 0.75 8.17
N VAL A 261 4.38 -0.44 8.11
CA VAL A 261 4.52 -1.34 9.27
C VAL A 261 5.26 -0.66 10.42
N ALA A 262 6.41 -0.05 10.13
CA ALA A 262 7.24 0.60 11.13
C ALA A 262 6.52 1.81 11.74
N ILE A 263 5.84 2.61 10.91
CA ILE A 263 5.06 3.78 11.37
C ILE A 263 3.91 3.33 12.29
N MET A 264 3.19 2.26 11.93
CA MET A 264 2.13 1.71 12.77
C MET A 264 2.66 1.19 14.11
N ALA A 265 3.79 0.49 14.10
CA ALA A 265 4.36 -0.07 15.32
C ALA A 265 4.89 1.02 16.26
N LEU A 266 5.67 1.97 15.73
CA LEU A 266 6.21 3.09 16.49
C LEU A 266 5.10 4.02 17.00
N GLY A 267 4.10 4.32 16.19
CA GLY A 267 2.97 5.15 16.61
C GLY A 267 2.13 4.50 17.72
N ALA A 268 1.91 3.18 17.64
CA ALA A 268 1.22 2.45 18.71
C ALA A 268 2.00 2.47 20.02
N LEU A 269 3.32 2.22 19.97
CA LEU A 269 4.20 2.27 21.14
C LEU A 269 4.42 3.70 21.66
N ALA A 270 4.35 4.72 20.81
CA ALA A 270 4.42 6.10 21.25
C ALA A 270 3.18 6.48 22.07
N ALA A 271 2.01 5.99 21.67
CA ALA A 271 0.76 6.19 22.40
C ALA A 271 0.64 5.32 23.66
N ASN A 272 1.18 4.10 23.64
CA ASN A 272 1.19 3.17 24.77
C ASN A 272 2.47 2.32 24.78
N PRO A 273 3.57 2.82 25.41
CA PRO A 273 4.87 2.15 25.41
C PRO A 273 4.83 0.74 26.01
N ASP A 274 4.02 0.54 27.04
CA ASP A 274 3.97 -0.71 27.80
C ASP A 274 2.96 -1.72 27.24
N CYS A 275 2.39 -1.47 26.05
CA CYS A 275 1.40 -2.38 25.47
C CYS A 275 1.97 -3.75 25.07
N GLY A 276 3.31 -3.89 25.01
CA GLY A 276 3.99 -5.15 24.71
C GLY A 276 3.80 -5.60 23.26
N LEU A 277 3.66 -4.65 22.32
CA LEU A 277 3.48 -4.92 20.90
C LEU A 277 4.59 -5.82 20.35
N LYS A 278 4.20 -6.87 19.63
CA LYS A 278 5.10 -7.73 18.85
C LYS A 278 4.80 -7.65 17.36
N ILE A 279 5.84 -7.71 16.54
CA ILE A 279 5.72 -7.84 15.08
C ILE A 279 6.06 -9.29 14.71
N VAL A 280 5.14 -10.01 14.07
CA VAL A 280 5.36 -11.42 13.67
C VAL A 280 5.47 -11.50 12.15
N PRO A 281 6.68 -11.72 11.60
CA PRO A 281 6.83 -11.97 10.17
C PRO A 281 6.20 -13.32 9.81
N CYS A 282 5.47 -13.35 8.69
CA CYS A 282 4.75 -14.52 8.19
C CYS A 282 5.17 -14.79 6.74
N GLY A 283 5.83 -15.92 6.50
CA GLY A 283 6.14 -16.42 5.17
C GLY A 283 4.98 -17.26 4.63
N MET A 284 4.66 -17.13 3.35
CA MET A 284 3.70 -18.00 2.67
C MET A 284 4.31 -18.57 1.39
N ASN A 285 4.09 -19.86 1.15
CA ASN A 285 4.53 -20.49 -0.09
C ASN A 285 3.49 -21.50 -0.61
N TYR A 286 3.24 -21.44 -1.93
CA TYR A 286 2.35 -22.34 -2.65
C TYR A 286 3.19 -23.26 -3.55
N PHE A 287 3.14 -24.57 -3.34
CA PHE A 287 4.01 -25.50 -4.09
C PHE A 287 3.67 -25.57 -5.58
N HIS A 288 2.38 -25.70 -5.90
CA HIS A 288 1.87 -25.73 -7.27
C HIS A 288 0.58 -24.90 -7.34
N ALA A 289 0.70 -23.57 -7.38
CA ALA A 289 -0.45 -22.66 -7.28
C ALA A 289 -1.51 -22.89 -8.38
N HIS A 290 -1.11 -23.39 -9.55
CA HIS A 290 -2.00 -23.67 -10.69
C HIS A 290 -2.71 -25.03 -10.61
N LYS A 291 -2.39 -25.90 -9.64
CA LYS A 291 -3.00 -27.23 -9.52
C LYS A 291 -4.05 -27.26 -8.41
N PHE A 292 -5.20 -27.84 -8.73
CA PHE A 292 -6.20 -28.19 -7.72
C PHE A 292 -5.60 -29.18 -6.71
N ARG A 293 -5.96 -29.04 -5.43
CA ARG A 293 -5.46 -29.86 -4.31
C ARG A 293 -3.95 -29.79 -4.12
N SER A 294 -3.38 -28.64 -4.43
CA SER A 294 -2.00 -28.30 -4.11
C SER A 294 -1.80 -28.13 -2.59
N ARG A 295 -0.56 -27.84 -2.18
CA ARG A 295 -0.19 -27.60 -0.79
C ARG A 295 0.24 -26.15 -0.60
N ALA A 296 -0.08 -25.61 0.56
CA ALA A 296 0.44 -24.33 1.02
C ALA A 296 1.20 -24.54 2.35
N VAL A 297 2.33 -23.85 2.51
CA VAL A 297 3.04 -23.77 3.79
C VAL A 297 3.00 -22.33 4.25
N ILE A 298 2.72 -22.16 5.54
CA ILE A 298 2.83 -20.87 6.23
C ILE A 298 3.90 -21.02 7.29
N GLU A 299 4.83 -20.08 7.37
CA GLU A 299 5.86 -20.05 8.40
C GLU A 299 5.78 -18.79 9.23
N PHE A 300 5.69 -18.94 10.55
CA PHE A 300 5.76 -17.82 11.49
C PHE A 300 7.20 -17.63 11.97
N GLY A 301 7.76 -16.47 11.68
CA GLY A 301 9.09 -16.12 12.18
C GLY A 301 9.08 -15.75 13.66
N THR A 302 10.25 -15.47 14.20
CA THR A 302 10.41 -15.05 15.59
C THR A 302 9.76 -13.68 15.79
N PRO A 303 8.90 -13.50 16.82
CA PRO A 303 8.32 -12.20 17.13
C PRO A 303 9.41 -11.17 17.40
N VAL A 304 9.31 -10.03 16.71
CA VAL A 304 10.24 -8.92 16.80
C VAL A 304 9.68 -7.88 17.76
N GLU A 305 10.53 -7.41 18.66
CA GLU A 305 10.28 -6.27 19.55
C GLU A 305 10.84 -5.00 18.92
N VAL A 306 10.16 -3.88 19.11
CA VAL A 306 10.67 -2.59 18.65
C VAL A 306 11.64 -2.07 19.72
N PRO A 307 12.92 -1.82 19.39
CA PRO A 307 13.87 -1.27 20.34
C PRO A 307 13.46 0.12 20.84
N ASP A 308 13.69 0.40 22.13
CA ASP A 308 13.37 1.69 22.75
C ASP A 308 14.09 2.87 22.09
N GLU A 309 15.29 2.63 21.55
CA GLU A 309 16.06 3.63 20.80
C GLU A 309 15.29 4.15 19.58
N LEU A 310 14.61 3.26 18.83
CA LEU A 310 13.80 3.65 17.68
C LEU A 310 12.55 4.41 18.12
N LEU A 311 11.97 4.03 19.27
CA LEU A 311 10.84 4.75 19.86
C LEU A 311 11.24 6.16 20.32
N ALA A 312 12.42 6.31 20.92
CA ALA A 312 12.96 7.60 21.35
C ALA A 312 13.25 8.51 20.14
N LEU A 313 13.77 7.95 19.04
CA LEU A 313 13.97 8.68 17.78
C LEU A 313 12.64 9.12 17.15
N TYR A 314 11.62 8.29 17.20
CA TYR A 314 10.30 8.61 16.64
C TYR A 314 9.56 9.73 17.40
N LYS A 315 9.82 9.88 18.71
CA LYS A 315 9.22 10.91 19.56
C LYS A 315 9.88 12.30 19.42
N LYS A 316 11.06 12.37 18.81
CA LYS A 316 11.78 13.63 18.53
C LYS A 316 11.22 14.29 17.28
#